data_AF-Q8MRP0-F1
#
_entry.id   AF-Q8MRP0-F1
#
_cell.length_a   1.000
_cell.length_b   1.000
_cell.length_c   1.000
_cell.angle_alpha   90.00
_cell.angle_beta   90.00
_cell.angle_gamma   90.00
#
_symmetry.space_group_name_H-M   'P 1'
#
loop_
_entity.id
_entity.type
_entity.pdbx_description
1 polymer ?
#
loop_
_entity_poly.entity_id
_entity_poly.type
_entity_poly.pdbx_seq_one_letter_code
_entity_poly.pdbx_strand_id
1 'polypeptide(L)'
;MEKMRLQQQQQLDGAHQLYAPVPSDYGREQEKLQQLMQELGSSAVEQDVRNALRAASGDVGLATRHYKIDQLARLGVAGRPQCEQALQQTNWSLEVAAELLLNAG
;
A
#
# COMPACT_ATOMS: atom_id res chain seq x y z
N MET A 1 43.03 -13.79 15.78
CA MET A 1 42.19 -12.58 15.62
C MET A 1 41.29 -12.68 14.38
N GLU A 2 41.78 -13.17 13.24
CA GLU A 2 41.00 -13.29 12.00
C GLU A 2 39.79 -14.24 12.07
N LYS A 3 39.94 -15.38 12.76
CA LYS A 3 38.85 -16.36 12.97
C LYS A 3 37.63 -15.79 13.73
N MET A 4 37.86 -14.81 14.62
CA MET A 4 36.80 -14.15 15.39
C MET A 4 35.99 -13.18 14.50
N ARG A 5 36.64 -12.53 13.54
CA ARG A 5 35.98 -11.64 12.56
C ARG A 5 35.08 -12.43 11.59
N LEU A 6 35.56 -13.58 11.10
CA LEU A 6 34.77 -14.44 10.21
C LEU A 6 33.51 -14.98 10.88
N GLN A 7 33.60 -15.36 12.16
CA GLN A 7 32.45 -15.84 12.91
C GLN A 7 31.40 -14.73 13.17
N GLN A 8 31.85 -13.50 13.43
CA GLN A 8 30.95 -12.37 13.59
C GLN A 8 30.27 -11.99 12.26
N GLN A 9 30.98 -12.09 11.13
CA GLN A 9 30.40 -11.82 9.81
C GLN A 9 29.36 -12.88 9.39
N GLN A 10 29.60 -14.16 9.68
CA GLN A 10 28.61 -15.23 9.45
C GLN A 10 27.35 -15.09 10.33
N GLN A 11 27.50 -14.58 11.56
CA GLN A 11 26.34 -14.31 12.43
C GLN A 11 25.48 -13.13 11.94
N LEU A 12 26.10 -12.13 11.31
CA LEU A 12 25.39 -10.97 10.74
C LEU A 12 24.63 -11.33 9.45
N ASP A 13 25.17 -12.22 8.62
CA ASP A 13 24.50 -12.75 7.42
C ASP A 13 23.33 -13.68 7.79
N GLY A 14 23.53 -14.57 8.77
CA GLY A 14 22.47 -15.45 9.26
C GLY A 14 21.29 -14.68 9.88
N ALA A 15 21.55 -13.53 10.49
CA ALA A 15 20.50 -12.66 11.05
C ALA A 15 19.67 -11.94 9.97
N HIS A 16 20.28 -11.57 8.83
CA HIS A 16 19.56 -10.96 7.70
C HIS A 16 18.67 -11.95 6.94
N GLN A 17 18.96 -13.26 7.02
CA GLN A 17 18.11 -14.30 6.43
C GLN A 17 16.87 -14.64 7.26
N LEU A 18 16.74 -14.14 8.50
CA LEU A 18 15.60 -14.46 9.38
C LEU A 18 14.28 -13.80 8.95
N TYR A 19 14.31 -12.89 7.98
CA TYR A 19 13.11 -12.21 7.46
C TYR A 19 13.03 -12.25 5.93
N ALA A 20 13.57 -13.28 5.29
CA ALA A 20 13.19 -13.55 3.91
C ALA A 20 11.72 -14.07 3.93
N PRO A 21 10.76 -13.38 3.28
CA PRO A 21 9.41 -13.90 3.14
C PRO A 21 9.48 -15.29 2.52
N VAL A 22 8.68 -16.24 3.01
CA VAL A 22 8.67 -17.57 2.41
C VAL A 22 8.17 -17.48 0.96
N PRO A 23 8.71 -18.26 0.01
CA PRO A 23 8.35 -18.20 -1.41
C PRO A 23 6.83 -18.20 -1.70
N SER A 24 6.06 -18.88 -0.84
CA SER A 24 4.60 -18.96 -0.90
C SER A 24 3.89 -17.63 -0.66
N ASP A 25 4.48 -16.74 0.14
CA ASP A 25 3.91 -15.41 0.44
C ASP A 25 4.11 -14.43 -0.72
N TYR A 26 5.17 -14.60 -1.52
CA TYR A 26 5.39 -13.80 -2.73
C TYR A 26 4.28 -14.00 -3.77
N GLY A 27 3.86 -15.24 -4.01
CA GLY A 27 2.77 -15.55 -4.95
C GLY A 27 1.46 -14.91 -4.51
N ARG A 28 1.09 -15.07 -3.24
CA ARG A 28 -0.15 -14.51 -2.67
C ARG A 28 -0.16 -12.98 -2.65
N GLU A 29 0.97 -12.35 -2.34
CA GLU A 29 1.09 -10.89 -2.39
C GLU A 29 0.91 -10.39 -3.83
N GLN A 30 1.52 -11.09 -4.81
CA GLN A 30 1.44 -10.72 -6.21
C GLN A 30 0.02 -10.85 -6.79
N GLU A 31 -0.72 -11.90 -6.40
CA GLU A 31 -2.14 -12.06 -6.77
C GLU A 31 -2.99 -10.90 -6.23
N LYS A 32 -2.81 -10.54 -4.95
CA LYS A 32 -3.52 -9.42 -4.32
C LYS A 32 -3.16 -8.07 -4.94
N LEU A 33 -1.88 -7.88 -5.29
CA LEU A 33 -1.41 -6.69 -5.99
C LEU A 33 -2.10 -6.55 -7.35
N GLN A 34 -2.14 -7.61 -8.15
CA GLN A 34 -2.82 -7.61 -9.44
C GLN A 34 -4.32 -7.31 -9.29
N GLN A 35 -4.96 -7.90 -8.28
CA GLN A 35 -6.37 -7.63 -7.97
C GLN A 35 -6.60 -6.14 -7.67
N LEU A 36 -5.78 -5.53 -6.79
CA LEU A 36 -5.90 -4.09 -6.49
C LEU A 36 -5.64 -3.23 -7.73
N MET A 37 -4.61 -3.53 -8.51
CA MET A 37 -4.29 -2.75 -9.70
C MET A 37 -5.43 -2.79 -10.71
N GLN A 38 -6.12 -3.93 -10.85
CA GLN A 38 -7.30 -4.03 -11.70
C GLN A 38 -8.49 -3.22 -11.15
N GLU A 39 -8.70 -3.22 -9.83
CA GLU A 39 -9.77 -2.45 -9.19
C GLU A 39 -9.54 -0.93 -9.25
N LEU A 40 -8.28 -0.50 -9.06
CA LEU A 40 -7.89 0.90 -9.02
C LEU A 40 -7.71 1.50 -10.42
N GLY A 41 -7.54 0.66 -11.45
CA GLY A 41 -7.43 1.08 -12.83
C GLY A 41 -6.03 1.58 -13.23
N SER A 42 -5.92 2.13 -14.43
CA SER A 42 -4.66 2.46 -15.09
C SER A 42 -3.87 3.62 -14.45
N SER A 43 -4.50 4.42 -13.60
CA SER A 43 -3.83 5.51 -12.86
C SER A 43 -3.14 5.01 -11.59
N ALA A 44 -3.31 3.74 -11.22
CA ALA A 44 -2.73 3.18 -10.02
C ALA A 44 -1.21 2.97 -10.14
N VAL A 45 -0.45 3.46 -9.15
CA VAL A 45 1.00 3.27 -9.09
C VAL A 45 1.30 2.01 -8.29
N GLU A 46 1.90 0.99 -8.92
CA GLU A 46 2.20 -0.33 -8.31
C GLU A 46 2.89 -0.22 -6.95
N GLN A 47 3.87 0.68 -6.82
CA GLN A 47 4.60 0.88 -5.58
C GLN A 47 3.71 1.39 -4.44
N ASP A 48 2.80 2.31 -4.73
CA ASP A 48 1.85 2.82 -3.75
C ASP A 48 0.83 1.75 -3.37
N VAL A 49 0.41 0.92 -4.33
CA VAL A 49 -0.48 -0.23 -4.09
C VAL A 49 0.20 -1.27 -3.21
N ARG A 50 1.48 -1.61 -3.45
CA ARG A 50 2.26 -2.50 -2.58
C ARG A 50 2.38 -1.95 -1.16
N ASN A 51 2.65 -0.66 -1.03
CA ASN A 51 2.75 -0.01 0.28
C ASN A 51 1.41 -0.07 1.03
N ALA A 52 0.30 0.20 0.34
CA ALA A 52 -1.04 0.10 0.91
C ALA A 52 -1.37 -1.34 1.35
N LEU A 53 -1.05 -2.33 0.51
CA LEU A 53 -1.28 -3.74 0.81
C LEU A 53 -0.46 -4.21 2.02
N ARG A 54 0.79 -3.79 2.12
CA ARG A 54 1.66 -4.07 3.27
C ARG A 54 1.12 -3.42 4.55
N ALA A 55 0.71 -2.15 4.48
CA ALA A 55 0.12 -1.43 5.61
C ALA A 55 -1.20 -2.08 6.07
N ALA A 56 -1.96 -2.65 5.14
CA ALA A 56 -3.19 -3.38 5.41
C ALA A 56 -2.98 -4.85 5.80
N SER A 57 -1.74 -5.31 6.05
CA SER A 57 -1.43 -6.72 6.36
C SER A 57 -1.98 -7.71 5.32
N GLY A 58 -2.05 -7.28 4.05
CA GLY A 58 -2.58 -8.08 2.95
C GLY A 58 -4.11 -8.09 2.84
N ASP A 59 -4.83 -7.24 3.58
CA ASP A 59 -6.27 -7.03 3.36
C ASP A 59 -6.50 -6.12 2.14
N VAL A 60 -7.10 -6.70 1.10
CA VAL A 60 -7.35 -6.02 -0.18
C VAL A 60 -8.32 -4.86 -0.02
N GLY A 61 -9.41 -5.04 0.73
CA GLY A 61 -10.45 -4.02 0.88
C GLY A 61 -9.94 -2.81 1.68
N LEU A 62 -9.22 -3.07 2.77
CA LEU A 62 -8.59 -2.03 3.57
C LEU A 62 -7.51 -1.28 2.77
N ALA A 63 -6.68 -2.00 2.02
CA ALA A 63 -5.67 -1.42 1.14
C ALA A 63 -6.30 -0.50 0.08
N THR A 64 -7.36 -0.94 -0.59
CA THR A 64 -8.08 -0.12 -1.58
C THR A 64 -8.62 1.17 -0.95
N ARG A 65 -9.22 1.09 0.24
CA ARG A 65 -9.74 2.28 0.94
C ARG A 65 -8.64 3.26 1.30
N HIS A 66 -7.56 2.77 1.91
CA HIS A 66 -6.41 3.61 2.27
C HIS A 66 -5.77 4.25 1.05
N TYR A 67 -5.60 3.50 -0.03
CA TYR A 67 -5.07 4.02 -1.28
C TYR A 67 -5.92 5.18 -1.81
N LYS A 68 -7.24 5.00 -1.89
CA LYS A 68 -8.16 6.04 -2.40
C LYS A 68 -8.14 7.30 -1.52
N ILE A 69 -8.12 7.14 -0.19
CA ILE A 69 -8.03 8.26 0.76
C ILE A 69 -6.69 9.01 0.57
N ASP A 70 -5.59 8.27 0.44
CA ASP A 70 -4.25 8.85 0.24
C ASP A 70 -4.15 9.64 -1.06
N GLN A 71 -4.70 9.12 -2.15
CA GLN A 71 -4.72 9.80 -3.44
C GLN A 71 -5.45 11.15 -3.36
N LEU A 72 -6.62 11.20 -2.73
CA LEU A 72 -7.35 12.46 -2.55
C LEU A 72 -6.64 13.41 -1.59
N ALA A 73 -6.11 12.90 -0.47
CA ALA A 73 -5.42 13.73 0.52
C ALA A 73 -4.14 14.37 -0.05
N ARG A 74 -3.45 13.69 -0.98
CA ARG A 74 -2.27 14.22 -1.69
C ARG A 74 -2.58 15.41 -2.60
N LEU A 75 -3.84 15.59 -3.02
CA LEU A 75 -4.27 16.78 -3.75
C LEU A 75 -4.22 18.04 -2.88
N GLY A 76 -4.23 17.90 -1.56
CA GLY A 76 -4.16 19.02 -0.61
C GLY A 76 -5.45 19.85 -0.50
N VAL A 77 -6.53 19.42 -1.16
CA VAL A 77 -7.83 20.11 -1.16
C VAL A 77 -8.66 19.83 0.09
N ALA A 78 -8.41 18.70 0.76
CA ALA A 78 -9.12 18.28 1.95
C ALA A 78 -8.25 17.37 2.83
N GLY A 79 -8.57 17.27 4.11
CA GLY A 79 -7.92 16.33 5.03
C GLY A 79 -8.43 14.90 4.87
N ARG A 80 -7.70 13.93 5.42
CA ARG A 80 -8.05 12.50 5.33
C ARG A 80 -9.50 12.19 5.75
N PRO A 81 -10.05 12.74 6.87
CA PRO A 81 -11.43 12.45 7.26
C PRO A 81 -12.44 12.97 6.23
N GLN A 82 -12.21 14.15 5.65
CA GLN A 82 -13.07 14.70 4.61
C GLN A 82 -12.98 13.87 3.32
N CYS A 83 -11.79 13.42 2.93
CA CYS A 83 -11.61 12.53 1.78
C CYS A 83 -12.36 11.20 1.96
N GLU A 84 -12.31 10.61 3.15
CA GLU A 84 -13.04 9.38 3.45
C GLU A 84 -14.55 9.59 3.37
N GLN A 85 -15.08 10.69 3.94
CA GLN A 85 -16.50 11.02 3.85
C GLN A 85 -16.95 11.23 2.39
N ALA A 86 -16.16 11.95 1.59
CA ALA A 86 -16.45 12.14 0.17
C ALA A 86 -16.49 10.80 -0.58
N LEU A 87 -15.50 9.93 -0.35
CA LEU A 87 -15.49 8.58 -0.93
C LEU A 87 -16.71 7.75 -0.52
N GLN A 88 -17.14 7.83 0.73
CA GLN A 88 -18.35 7.12 1.18
C GLN A 88 -19.60 7.64 0.45
N GLN A 89 -19.73 8.96 0.25
CA GLN A 89 -20.85 9.58 -0.46
C GLN A 89 -20.88 9.22 -1.95
N THR A 90 -19.72 8.97 -2.56
CA THR A 90 -19.58 8.69 -3.99
C THR A 90 -19.41 7.21 -4.30
N ASN A 91 -19.81 6.33 -3.36
CA ASN A 91 -19.69 4.89 -3.49
C ASN A 91 -18.26 4.43 -3.85
N TRP A 92 -17.27 5.05 -3.21
CA TRP A 92 -15.83 4.83 -3.36
C TRP A 92 -15.29 5.10 -4.77
N SER A 93 -15.95 5.95 -5.55
CA SER A 93 -15.43 6.48 -6.82
C SER A 93 -14.43 7.61 -6.54
N LEU A 94 -13.18 7.42 -6.97
CA LEU A 94 -12.11 8.40 -6.78
C LEU A 94 -12.37 9.68 -7.56
N GLU A 95 -12.80 9.54 -8.81
CA GLU A 95 -13.07 10.66 -9.73
C GLU A 95 -14.21 11.54 -9.20
N VAL A 96 -15.34 10.92 -8.86
CA VAL A 96 -16.51 11.66 -8.34
C VAL A 96 -16.21 12.26 -6.96
N ALA A 97 -15.44 11.58 -6.11
CA ALA A 97 -15.02 12.14 -4.83
C ALA A 97 -14.10 13.37 -5.01
N ALA A 98 -13.18 13.32 -5.96
CA ALA A 98 -12.31 14.46 -6.27
C ALA A 98 -13.13 15.66 -6.76
N GLU A 99 -14.07 15.44 -7.69
CA GLU A 99 -14.99 16.49 -8.16
C GLU A 99 -15.82 17.10 -7.02
N LEU A 100 -16.36 16.25 -6.13
CA LEU A 100 -17.12 16.70 -4.97
C LEU A 100 -16.27 17.59 -4.04
N LEU A 101 -15.04 17.17 -3.74
CA LEU A 101 -14.12 17.92 -2.88
C LEU A 101 -13.69 19.25 -3.51
N LEU A 102 -13.45 19.28 -4.82
CA LEU A 102 -13.08 20.50 -5.55
C LEU A 102 -14.20 21.53 -5.60
N ASN A 103 -15.46 21.09 -5.66
CA ASN A 103 -16.62 21.98 -5.70
C ASN A 103 -17.11 22.42 -4.30
N ALA A 104 -16.60 21.82 -3.23
CA ALA A 104 -16.99 22.11 -1.85
C ALA A 104 -16.15 23.21 -1.17
N GLY A 105 -15.09 23.69 -1.84
CA GLY A 105 -14.21 24.78 -1.38
C GLY A 105 -14.54 26.10 -2.05
#